data_AF-A0A496B3U3-F1
#
_entry.id   AF-A0A496B3U3-F1
#
_cell.length_a   1.000
_cell.length_b   1.000
_cell.length_c   1.000
_cell.angle_alpha   90.00
_cell.angle_beta   90.00
_cell.angle_gamma   90.00
#
_symmetry.space_group_name_H-M   'P 1'
#
loop_
_entity.id
_entity.type
_entity.pdbx_description
1 polymer ?
#
loop_
_entity_poly.entity_id
_entity_poly.type
_entity_poly.pdbx_seq_one_letter_code
_entity_poly.pdbx_strand_id
1 'polypeptide(L)'
;MSEEKAYKVRAIHCSHKASPEEIYERLKAITAPLTRSWEKIEKARKIGIKVNMQMPPDNIRRIGGRRQELVDDDVLRASLRLLRERSDAHIFVLDTSMAPVGQRPGDDFNTRSIFEEFDIPYIEAGDPPFTQYKVPGGGIMFSEYQLSASIGEADAFVSIAKMKNHAFMGITLCLKNLFGLPPIQPHGRVRTYFHHVIRLSYVLPDL
;
A
#
# COMPACT_ATOMS: atom_id res chain seq x y z
N MET A 1 18.67 27.28 13.49
CA MET A 1 18.80 26.27 12.41
C MET A 1 17.63 25.32 12.60
N SER A 2 16.69 25.21 11.65
CA SER A 2 15.61 24.22 11.81
C SER A 2 16.23 22.83 11.73
N GLU A 3 16.01 22.00 12.74
CA GLU A 3 16.38 20.59 12.67
C GLU A 3 15.83 19.99 11.37
N GLU A 4 16.68 19.27 10.63
CA GLU A 4 16.26 18.58 9.43
C GLU A 4 15.19 17.55 9.83
N LYS A 5 14.01 17.66 9.24
CA LYS A 5 12.90 16.76 9.56
C LYS A 5 13.29 15.32 9.24
N ALA A 6 12.91 14.38 10.09
CA ALA A 6 13.15 12.96 9.88
C ALA A 6 12.34 12.33 8.72
N TYR A 7 11.75 13.13 7.83
CA TYR A 7 10.94 12.70 6.70
C TYR A 7 11.01 13.71 5.56
N LYS A 8 10.77 13.24 4.32
CA LYS A 8 10.80 14.05 3.10
C LYS A 8 9.60 13.74 2.22
N VAL A 9 8.91 14.78 1.81
CA VAL A 9 7.67 14.71 1.04
C VAL A 9 7.88 15.41 -0.29
N ARG A 10 7.34 14.82 -1.36
CA ARG A 10 7.52 15.30 -2.72
C ARG A 10 6.22 15.12 -3.49
N ALA A 11 5.79 16.17 -4.17
CA ALA A 11 4.63 16.16 -5.04
C ALA A 11 5.01 16.71 -6.41
N ILE A 12 4.43 16.12 -7.46
CA ILE A 12 4.56 16.59 -8.82
C ILE A 12 3.18 16.56 -9.47
N HIS A 13 2.88 17.56 -10.29
CA HIS A 13 1.70 17.50 -11.13
C HIS A 13 1.92 16.47 -12.25
N CYS A 14 0.93 15.58 -12.43
CA CYS A 14 0.86 14.64 -13.54
C CYS A 14 -0.58 14.61 -14.04
N SER A 15 -0.77 14.81 -15.35
CA SER A 15 -2.10 14.88 -15.95
C SER A 15 -2.79 13.51 -15.89
N HIS A 16 -4.10 13.48 -15.66
CA HIS A 16 -4.89 12.24 -15.81
C HIS A 16 -4.94 11.75 -17.27
N LYS A 17 -4.48 12.56 -18.23
CA LYS A 17 -4.32 12.21 -19.64
C LYS A 17 -2.87 11.83 -20.00
N ALA A 18 -1.97 11.82 -19.02
CA ALA A 18 -0.57 11.47 -19.24
C ALA A 18 -0.47 10.04 -19.77
N SER A 19 0.49 9.82 -20.68
CA SER A 19 0.82 8.49 -21.18
C SER A 19 1.49 7.66 -20.07
N PRO A 20 1.50 6.31 -20.18
CA PRO A 20 2.23 5.46 -19.24
C PRO A 20 3.70 5.85 -19.07
N GLU A 21 4.37 6.24 -20.17
CA GLU A 21 5.78 6.66 -20.12
C GLU A 21 5.95 8.00 -19.41
N GLU A 22 5.06 8.98 -19.66
CA GLU A 22 5.10 10.25 -18.92
C GLU A 22 4.90 10.02 -17.41
N ILE A 23 3.99 9.13 -17.02
CA ILE A 23 3.76 8.77 -15.62
C ILE A 23 5.02 8.17 -15.00
N TYR A 24 5.66 7.23 -15.70
CA TYR A 24 6.89 6.60 -15.25
C TYR A 24 8.02 7.62 -15.08
N GLU A 25 8.27 8.49 -16.06
CA GLU A 25 9.32 9.52 -15.97
C GLU A 25 9.05 10.53 -14.85
N ARG A 26 7.78 10.94 -14.66
CA ARG A 26 7.38 11.81 -13.54
C ARG A 26 7.60 11.13 -12.20
N LEU A 27 7.25 9.85 -12.07
CA LEU A 27 7.44 9.05 -10.86
C LEU A 27 8.92 8.87 -10.53
N LYS A 28 9.74 8.54 -11.53
CA LYS A 28 11.20 8.42 -11.40
C LYS A 28 11.82 9.74 -10.94
N ALA A 29 11.48 10.85 -11.59
CA ALA A 29 12.01 12.17 -11.26
C ALA A 29 11.60 12.65 -9.86
N ILE A 30 10.33 12.47 -9.48
CA ILE A 30 9.84 12.97 -8.18
C ILE A 30 10.40 12.18 -7.01
N THR A 31 10.64 10.88 -7.20
CA THR A 31 11.19 10.00 -6.17
C THR A 31 12.72 10.02 -6.13
N ALA A 32 13.44 10.33 -7.21
CA ALA A 32 14.91 10.20 -7.26
C ALA A 32 15.66 10.87 -6.08
N PRO A 33 15.31 12.10 -5.63
CA PRO A 33 15.97 12.71 -4.46
C PRO A 33 15.48 12.21 -3.09
N LEU A 34 14.69 11.13 -3.00
CA LEU A 34 14.33 10.44 -1.75
C LEU A 34 15.43 9.41 -1.39
N THR A 35 16.68 9.86 -1.31
CA THR A 35 17.86 9.00 -1.19
C THR A 35 17.77 8.03 0.00
N ARG A 36 17.35 8.48 1.18
CA ARG A 36 17.16 7.60 2.35
C ARG A 36 16.20 6.43 2.09
N SER A 37 15.10 6.67 1.36
CA SER A 37 14.15 5.61 1.02
C SER A 37 14.73 4.70 -0.05
N TRP A 38 15.36 5.26 -1.08
CA TRP A 38 16.00 4.47 -2.14
C TRP A 38 17.12 3.60 -1.61
N GLU A 39 18.02 4.13 -0.78
CA GLU A 39 19.11 3.35 -0.18
C GLU A 39 18.59 2.15 0.63
N LYS A 40 17.44 2.29 1.32
CA LYS A 40 16.81 1.18 2.03
C LYS A 40 16.26 0.13 1.07
N ILE A 41 15.60 0.56 0.00
CA ILE A 41 15.00 -0.31 -1.03
C ILE A 41 16.09 -1.03 -1.83
N GLU A 42 17.13 -0.32 -2.25
CA GLU A 42 18.23 -0.86 -3.07
C GLU A 42 19.09 -1.88 -2.30
N LYS A 43 19.19 -1.75 -0.97
CA LYS A 43 19.88 -2.73 -0.10
C LYS A 43 18.99 -3.91 0.31
N ALA A 44 17.68 -3.84 0.08
CA ALA A 44 16.76 -4.89 0.48
C ALA A 44 17.01 -6.16 -0.36
N ARG A 45 16.91 -7.32 0.27
CA ARG A 45 16.83 -8.61 -0.43
C ARG A 45 15.39 -9.03 -0.65
N LYS A 46 14.48 -8.60 0.22
CA LYS A 46 13.04 -8.83 0.12
C LYS A 46 12.25 -7.55 0.31
N ILE A 47 11.35 -7.25 -0.61
CA ILE A 47 10.50 -6.04 -0.59
C ILE A 47 9.04 -6.46 -0.51
N GLY A 48 8.34 -6.02 0.54
CA GLY A 48 6.90 -6.15 0.65
C GLY A 48 6.19 -4.94 0.07
N ILE A 49 5.14 -5.14 -0.72
CA ILE A 49 4.34 -4.07 -1.30
C ILE A 49 2.89 -4.16 -0.81
N LYS A 50 2.33 -3.01 -0.43
CA LYS A 50 0.90 -2.85 -0.19
C LYS A 50 0.30 -1.86 -1.18
N VAL A 51 -0.71 -2.29 -1.93
CA VAL A 51 -1.43 -1.44 -2.89
C VAL A 51 -2.86 -1.19 -2.40
N ASN A 52 -3.38 0.03 -2.54
CA ASN A 52 -4.82 0.25 -2.39
C ASN A 52 -5.55 -0.33 -3.61
N MET A 53 -5.83 -1.64 -3.56
CA MET A 53 -6.39 -2.40 -4.68
C MET A 53 -7.74 -3.08 -4.36
N GLN A 54 -8.00 -3.47 -3.11
CA GLN A 54 -9.18 -4.29 -2.82
C GLN A 54 -10.52 -3.60 -3.02
N MET A 55 -11.29 -4.11 -3.97
CA MET A 55 -12.67 -3.76 -4.24
C MET A 55 -13.27 -4.79 -5.22
N PRO A 56 -14.53 -5.22 -5.01
CA PRO A 56 -15.22 -6.05 -6.01
C PRO A 56 -15.22 -5.40 -7.39
N PRO A 57 -15.02 -6.14 -8.50
CA PRO A 57 -14.89 -5.58 -9.84
C PRO A 57 -16.04 -4.66 -10.24
N ASP A 58 -17.28 -5.03 -9.90
CA ASP A 58 -18.50 -4.26 -10.21
C ASP A 58 -18.56 -2.88 -9.52
N ASN A 59 -17.75 -2.67 -8.48
CA ASN A 59 -17.68 -1.41 -7.73
C ASN A 59 -16.55 -0.50 -8.21
N ILE A 60 -15.69 -0.94 -9.13
CA ILE A 60 -14.55 -0.14 -9.61
C ILE A 60 -15.05 0.92 -10.58
N ARG A 61 -15.05 2.18 -10.15
CA ARG A 61 -15.41 3.30 -11.02
C ARG A 61 -14.19 3.81 -11.78
N ARG A 62 -14.42 4.27 -13.01
CA ARG A 62 -13.40 4.87 -13.86
C ARG A 62 -13.83 6.24 -14.36
N ILE A 63 -12.88 7.18 -14.36
CA ILE A 63 -13.04 8.52 -14.93
C ILE A 63 -11.91 8.71 -15.95
N GLY A 64 -12.26 8.97 -17.21
CA GLY A 64 -11.27 9.05 -18.29
C GLY A 64 -10.45 7.77 -18.46
N GLY A 65 -11.06 6.60 -18.24
CA GLY A 65 -10.39 5.29 -18.28
C GLY A 65 -9.59 4.92 -17.02
N ARG A 66 -9.35 5.87 -16.11
CA ARG A 66 -8.53 5.69 -14.91
C ARG A 66 -9.36 5.36 -13.69
N ARG A 67 -8.84 4.51 -12.80
CA ARG A 67 -9.54 4.09 -11.57
C ARG A 67 -9.79 5.30 -10.66
N GLN A 68 -11.01 5.45 -10.15
CA GLN A 68 -11.34 6.57 -9.26
C GLN A 68 -10.94 6.29 -7.81
N GLU A 69 -11.28 5.11 -7.28
CA GLU A 69 -11.10 4.82 -5.85
C GLU A 69 -9.80 4.11 -5.51
N LEU A 70 -9.15 3.47 -6.48
CA LEU A 70 -7.98 2.62 -6.28
C LEU A 70 -6.74 3.23 -6.91
N VAL A 71 -5.56 2.69 -6.55
CA VAL A 71 -4.33 2.96 -7.30
C VAL A 71 -4.58 2.71 -8.77
N ASP A 72 -4.14 3.66 -9.59
CA ASP A 72 -4.29 3.59 -11.03
C ASP A 72 -3.39 2.51 -11.64
N ASP A 73 -3.86 1.86 -12.71
CA ASP A 73 -3.17 0.74 -13.35
C ASP A 73 -1.78 1.14 -13.89
N ASP A 74 -1.66 2.31 -14.54
CA ASP A 74 -0.38 2.79 -15.10
C ASP A 74 0.56 3.26 -14.01
N VAL A 75 0.03 3.89 -12.95
CA VAL A 75 0.84 4.28 -11.78
C VAL A 75 1.39 3.05 -11.07
N LEU A 76 0.60 1.98 -10.95
CA LEU A 76 1.06 0.71 -10.38
C LEU A 76 2.18 0.12 -11.25
N ARG A 77 1.97 -0.03 -12.57
CA ARG A 77 3.01 -0.53 -13.48
C ARG A 77 4.29 0.30 -13.44
N ALA A 78 4.17 1.63 -13.49
CA ALA A 78 5.31 2.54 -13.38
C ALA A 78 6.08 2.36 -12.07
N SER A 79 5.37 2.15 -10.96
CA SER A 79 5.98 1.91 -9.65
C SER A 79 6.72 0.57 -9.61
N LEU A 80 6.11 -0.49 -10.13
CA LEU A 80 6.71 -1.83 -10.17
C LEU A 80 7.93 -1.87 -11.11
N ARG A 81 7.83 -1.24 -12.28
CA ARG A 81 8.95 -1.05 -13.22
C ARG A 81 10.11 -0.34 -12.53
N LEU A 82 9.84 0.79 -11.88
CA LEU A 82 10.89 1.57 -11.21
C LEU A 82 11.54 0.79 -10.05
N LEU A 83 10.77 0.00 -9.30
CA LEU A 83 11.32 -0.86 -8.24
C LEU A 83 12.24 -1.94 -8.84
N ARG A 84 11.82 -2.61 -9.92
CA ARG A 84 12.61 -3.64 -10.61
C ARG A 84 13.89 -3.08 -11.26
N GLU A 85 13.84 -1.87 -11.80
CA GLU A 85 15.02 -1.23 -12.40
C GLU A 85 16.07 -0.81 -11.36
N ARG A 86 15.67 -0.62 -10.09
CA ARG A 86 16.56 -0.18 -9.01
C ARG A 86 16.93 -1.29 -8.03
N SER A 87 16.32 -2.47 -8.13
CA SER A 87 16.53 -3.53 -7.16
C SER A 87 16.29 -4.90 -7.77
N ASP A 88 17.20 -5.82 -7.48
CA ASP A 88 17.08 -7.25 -7.77
C ASP A 88 16.38 -8.03 -6.64
N ALA A 89 15.79 -7.32 -5.66
CA ALA A 89 15.12 -7.95 -4.53
C ALA A 89 13.97 -8.87 -4.95
N HIS A 90 13.69 -9.87 -4.11
CA HIS A 90 12.45 -10.61 -4.19
C HIS A 90 11.29 -9.72 -3.74
N ILE A 91 10.42 -9.35 -4.67
CA ILE A 91 9.27 -8.50 -4.43
C ILE A 91 8.03 -9.38 -4.25
N PHE A 92 7.23 -9.11 -3.22
CA PHE A 92 5.91 -9.71 -3.04
C PHE A 92 4.87 -8.64 -2.71
N VAL A 93 3.62 -8.88 -3.07
CA VAL A 93 2.48 -8.03 -2.68
C VAL A 93 1.66 -8.74 -1.60
N LEU A 94 1.11 -7.99 -0.66
CA LEU A 94 0.20 -8.52 0.36
C LEU A 94 -0.98 -7.57 0.63
N ASP A 95 -2.14 -8.16 0.91
CA ASP A 95 -3.36 -7.49 1.38
C ASP A 95 -4.27 -8.54 2.04
N THR A 96 -5.33 -8.12 2.73
CA THR A 96 -6.28 -9.04 3.41
C THR A 96 -7.61 -9.08 2.68
N SER A 97 -7.88 -10.12 1.89
CA SER A 97 -9.12 -10.21 1.09
C SER A 97 -10.36 -10.23 2.01
N MET A 98 -11.42 -9.54 1.57
CA MET A 98 -12.71 -9.56 2.26
C MET A 98 -13.51 -10.84 1.99
N ALA A 99 -13.02 -11.72 1.10
CA ALA A 99 -13.66 -12.99 0.81
C ALA A 99 -13.64 -13.96 2.02
N PRO A 100 -14.56 -14.94 2.06
CA PRO A 100 -14.53 -16.00 3.07
C PRO A 100 -13.21 -16.77 3.07
N VAL A 101 -12.82 -17.29 4.25
CA VAL A 101 -11.66 -18.19 4.38
C VAL A 101 -11.81 -19.38 3.41
N GLY A 102 -10.74 -19.73 2.70
CA GLY A 102 -10.73 -20.76 1.65
C GLY A 102 -11.16 -20.28 0.26
N GLN A 103 -11.70 -19.06 0.16
CA GLN A 103 -11.99 -18.38 -1.12
C GLN A 103 -11.07 -17.17 -1.35
N ARG A 104 -10.02 -17.01 -0.51
CA ARG A 104 -9.05 -15.93 -0.61
C ARG A 104 -7.85 -16.34 -1.49
N PRO A 105 -7.22 -15.39 -2.19
CA PRO A 105 -7.75 -14.06 -2.49
C PRO A 105 -9.01 -14.16 -3.35
N GLY A 106 -10.05 -13.42 -2.99
CA GLY A 106 -11.30 -13.38 -3.76
C GLY A 106 -11.23 -12.45 -4.96
N ASP A 107 -12.39 -12.22 -5.58
CA ASP A 107 -12.53 -11.34 -6.74
C ASP A 107 -12.19 -9.87 -6.44
N ASP A 108 -12.04 -9.51 -5.16
CA ASP A 108 -11.55 -8.20 -4.74
C ASP A 108 -10.06 -7.97 -5.03
N PHE A 109 -9.29 -9.02 -5.38
CA PHE A 109 -7.92 -8.92 -5.88
C PHE A 109 -7.86 -8.56 -7.38
N ASN A 110 -8.45 -7.41 -7.74
CA ASN A 110 -8.64 -6.94 -9.12
C ASN A 110 -7.37 -6.39 -9.83
N THR A 111 -6.19 -6.52 -9.24
CA THR A 111 -4.89 -6.15 -9.83
C THR A 111 -4.02 -7.36 -10.13
N ARG A 112 -4.57 -8.58 -9.99
CA ARG A 112 -3.88 -9.85 -10.24
C ARG A 112 -3.07 -9.85 -11.54
N SER A 113 -3.68 -9.46 -12.65
CA SER A 113 -3.04 -9.47 -13.97
C SER A 113 -1.81 -8.55 -14.05
N ILE A 114 -1.78 -7.45 -13.30
CA ILE A 114 -0.61 -6.56 -13.25
C ILE A 114 0.51 -7.20 -12.44
N PHE A 115 0.21 -7.91 -11.36
CA PHE A 115 1.26 -8.58 -10.59
C PHE A 115 1.83 -9.79 -11.33
N GLU A 116 0.99 -10.52 -12.07
CA GLU A 116 1.40 -11.62 -12.95
C GLU A 116 2.31 -11.12 -14.09
N GLU A 117 2.03 -9.94 -14.67
CA GLU A 117 2.88 -9.27 -15.67
C GLU A 117 4.32 -9.05 -15.19
N PHE A 118 4.52 -8.83 -13.87
CA PHE A 118 5.82 -8.54 -13.25
C PHE A 118 6.42 -9.71 -12.47
N ASP A 119 5.79 -10.89 -12.53
CA ASP A 119 6.14 -12.07 -11.73
C ASP A 119 6.27 -11.74 -10.23
N ILE A 120 5.26 -11.05 -9.69
CA ILE A 120 5.19 -10.67 -8.28
C ILE A 120 4.13 -11.53 -7.58
N PRO A 121 4.53 -12.43 -6.67
CA PRO A 121 3.59 -13.27 -5.94
C PRO A 121 2.72 -12.44 -4.98
N TYR A 122 1.47 -12.89 -4.81
CA TYR A 122 0.54 -12.36 -3.82
C TYR A 122 0.54 -13.23 -2.56
N ILE A 123 0.54 -12.58 -1.40
CA ILE A 123 0.36 -13.18 -0.08
C ILE A 123 -0.96 -12.70 0.51
N GLU A 124 -1.84 -13.65 0.86
CA GLU A 124 -3.06 -13.35 1.61
C GLU A 124 -2.70 -13.05 3.07
N ALA A 125 -2.72 -11.78 3.45
CA ALA A 125 -2.33 -11.33 4.78
C ALA A 125 -3.37 -11.68 5.86
N GLY A 126 -4.60 -12.04 5.45
CA GLY A 126 -5.67 -12.48 6.32
C GLY A 126 -5.55 -13.89 6.86
N ASP A 127 -4.61 -14.68 6.34
CA ASP A 127 -4.43 -16.09 6.64
C ASP A 127 -3.09 -16.32 7.40
N PRO A 128 -3.01 -17.33 8.29
CA PRO A 128 -1.80 -17.61 9.05
C PRO A 128 -0.63 -18.04 8.14
N PRO A 129 0.64 -17.89 8.59
CA PRO A 129 1.05 -17.56 9.96
C PRO A 129 1.00 -16.07 10.29
N PHE A 130 0.67 -15.76 11.56
CA PHE A 130 0.66 -14.40 12.10
C PHE A 130 1.81 -14.18 13.09
N THR A 131 2.16 -12.92 13.30
CA THR A 131 3.13 -12.48 14.32
C THR A 131 2.59 -11.23 15.04
N GLN A 132 2.97 -11.07 16.30
CA GLN A 132 2.66 -9.86 17.08
C GLN A 132 3.77 -8.82 16.88
N TYR A 133 3.40 -7.65 16.38
CA TYR A 133 4.30 -6.54 16.12
C TYR A 133 4.06 -5.44 17.14
N LYS A 134 5.03 -5.21 18.04
CA LYS A 134 4.96 -4.12 19.01
C LYS A 134 5.12 -2.77 18.32
N VAL A 135 4.28 -1.81 18.70
CA VAL A 135 4.37 -0.44 18.19
C VAL A 135 5.53 0.28 18.90
N PRO A 136 6.46 0.90 18.15
CA PRO A 136 7.53 1.69 18.75
C PRO A 136 6.96 2.77 19.69
N GLY A 137 7.50 2.88 20.91
CA GLY A 137 7.01 3.82 21.92
C GLY A 137 5.67 3.45 22.57
N GLY A 138 5.15 2.23 22.36
CA GLY A 138 3.94 1.74 23.04
C GLY A 138 2.61 2.11 22.38
N GLY A 139 2.65 2.92 21.32
CA GLY A 139 1.49 3.28 20.50
C GLY A 139 0.49 4.22 21.19
N ILE A 140 -0.30 4.93 20.37
CA ILE A 140 -1.35 5.85 20.86
C ILE A 140 -2.68 5.11 21.05
N MET A 141 -2.98 4.17 20.14
CA MET A 141 -4.24 3.43 20.14
C MET A 141 -4.07 1.96 20.50
N PHE A 142 -3.04 1.33 19.94
CA PHE A 142 -2.71 -0.07 20.19
C PHE A 142 -1.21 -0.15 20.48
N SER A 143 -0.84 -0.96 21.48
CA SER A 143 0.56 -1.23 21.81
C SER A 143 1.19 -2.27 20.90
N GLU A 144 0.37 -3.06 20.20
CA GLU A 144 0.80 -4.08 19.26
C GLU A 144 -0.29 -4.39 18.24
N TYR A 145 0.12 -4.99 17.11
CA TYR A 145 -0.77 -5.48 16.07
C TYR A 145 -0.43 -6.94 15.73
N GLN A 146 -1.45 -7.78 15.61
CA GLN A 146 -1.33 -9.08 14.96
C GLN A 146 -1.40 -8.88 13.45
N LEU A 147 -0.34 -9.21 12.72
CA LEU A 147 -0.30 -9.11 11.25
C LEU A 147 0.33 -10.39 10.66
N SER A 148 0.26 -10.56 9.34
CA SER A 148 0.96 -11.64 8.62
C SER A 148 2.46 -11.66 8.98
N ALA A 149 3.00 -12.86 9.19
CA ALA A 149 4.44 -13.06 9.46
C ALA A 149 5.30 -12.58 8.29
N SER A 150 4.78 -12.59 7.06
CA SER A 150 5.49 -12.14 5.87
C SER A 150 5.89 -10.67 5.91
N ILE A 151 5.25 -9.84 6.74
CA ILE A 151 5.67 -8.44 6.95
C ILE A 151 7.06 -8.38 7.60
N GLY A 152 7.33 -9.24 8.58
CA GLY A 152 8.62 -9.29 9.30
C GLY A 152 9.77 -9.85 8.45
N GLU A 153 9.45 -10.52 7.34
CA GLU A 153 10.44 -11.04 6.39
C GLU A 153 10.91 -9.97 5.39
N ALA A 154 10.22 -8.84 5.29
CA ALA A 154 10.57 -7.77 4.35
C ALA A 154 11.64 -6.83 4.93
N ASP A 155 12.74 -6.63 4.20
CA ASP A 155 13.78 -5.67 4.56
C ASP A 155 13.32 -4.22 4.29
N ALA A 156 12.48 -4.05 3.26
CA ALA A 156 11.84 -2.80 2.91
C ALA A 156 10.35 -3.02 2.61
N PHE A 157 9.54 -2.02 2.95
CA PHE A 157 8.10 -2.05 2.73
C PHE A 157 7.66 -0.81 1.97
N VAL A 158 6.95 -0.99 0.85
CA VAL A 158 6.48 0.09 -0.02
C VAL A 158 4.96 0.10 -0.04
N SER A 159 4.37 1.22 0.37
CA SER A 159 2.92 1.43 0.32
C SER A 159 2.57 2.34 -0.87
N ILE A 160 1.84 1.81 -1.85
CA ILE A 160 1.34 2.53 -3.01
C ILE A 160 -0.16 2.78 -2.79
N ALA A 161 -0.55 4.04 -2.63
CA ALA A 161 -1.90 4.41 -2.24
C ALA A 161 -2.46 5.53 -3.13
N LYS A 162 -3.78 5.52 -3.34
CA LYS A 162 -4.49 6.66 -3.91
C LYS A 162 -4.89 7.63 -2.80
N MET A 163 -4.64 8.91 -3.01
CA MET A 163 -5.28 9.99 -2.27
C MET A 163 -6.69 10.22 -2.80
N LYS A 164 -7.69 10.13 -1.94
CA LYS A 164 -9.10 10.42 -2.27
C LYS A 164 -9.84 10.87 -1.02
N ASN A 165 -10.98 11.54 -1.23
CA ASN A 165 -11.93 11.77 -0.16
C ASN A 165 -12.51 10.44 0.33
N HIS A 166 -12.74 10.33 1.63
CA HIS A 166 -13.27 9.12 2.25
C HIS A 166 -14.27 9.48 3.34
N ALA A 167 -15.50 8.96 3.23
CA ALA A 167 -16.65 9.34 4.05
C ALA A 167 -16.34 9.39 5.56
N PHE A 168 -15.62 8.40 6.07
CA PHE A 168 -15.32 8.30 7.51
C PHE A 168 -13.94 8.84 7.94
N MET A 169 -13.04 9.09 6.98
CA MET A 169 -11.62 9.29 7.27
C MET A 169 -11.08 10.63 6.74
N GLY A 170 -11.95 11.46 6.15
CA GLY A 170 -11.57 12.70 5.49
C GLY A 170 -10.86 12.40 4.16
N ILE A 171 -9.57 12.05 4.24
CA ILE A 171 -8.73 11.65 3.11
C ILE A 171 -8.10 10.26 3.34
N THR A 172 -7.77 9.57 2.26
CA THR A 172 -6.90 8.39 2.29
C THR A 172 -5.47 8.76 1.90
N LEU A 173 -4.46 8.04 2.40
CA LEU A 173 -3.04 8.01 2.00
C LEU A 173 -2.28 7.06 2.97
N CYS A 174 -0.95 7.17 3.07
CA CYS A 174 -0.08 6.78 4.19
C CYS A 174 -0.63 5.65 5.09
N LEU A 175 -0.90 5.94 6.37
CA LEU A 175 -1.36 4.97 7.36
C LEU A 175 -2.69 4.30 6.96
N LYS A 176 -3.58 5.02 6.26
CA LYS A 176 -4.91 4.50 5.89
C LYS A 176 -4.82 3.30 4.95
N ASN A 177 -3.81 3.25 4.07
CA ASN A 177 -3.63 2.13 3.16
C ASN A 177 -3.27 0.83 3.91
N LEU A 178 -2.59 0.96 5.05
CA LEU A 178 -2.15 -0.16 5.88
C LEU A 178 -3.30 -0.86 6.60
N PHE A 179 -4.51 -0.27 6.64
CA PHE A 179 -5.69 -0.90 7.25
C PHE A 179 -6.23 -2.11 6.45
N GLY A 180 -5.62 -2.44 5.31
CA GLY A 180 -5.84 -3.72 4.64
C GLY A 180 -4.92 -4.85 5.11
N LEU A 181 -3.95 -4.59 5.99
CA LEU A 181 -2.99 -5.59 6.44
C LEU A 181 -3.46 -6.43 7.64
N PRO A 182 -4.22 -5.90 8.62
CA PRO A 182 -4.69 -6.71 9.73
C PRO A 182 -5.63 -7.83 9.25
N PRO A 183 -5.52 -9.04 9.82
CA PRO A 183 -6.42 -10.11 9.48
C PRO A 183 -7.85 -9.75 9.87
N ILE A 184 -8.79 -10.25 9.09
CA ILE A 184 -10.22 -10.19 9.40
C ILE A 184 -10.67 -11.51 10.04
N GLN A 185 -11.97 -11.69 10.25
CA GLN A 185 -12.51 -12.93 10.81
C GLN A 185 -12.01 -14.17 10.02
N PRO A 186 -11.68 -15.28 10.71
CA PRO A 186 -11.84 -15.51 12.15
C PRO A 186 -10.68 -15.01 13.03
N HIS A 187 -9.57 -14.57 12.43
CA HIS A 187 -8.31 -14.32 13.16
C HIS A 187 -8.11 -12.87 13.61
N GLY A 188 -8.96 -11.95 13.16
CA GLY A 188 -8.93 -10.56 13.58
C GLY A 188 -10.28 -9.88 13.54
N ARG A 189 -10.29 -8.55 13.37
CA ARG A 189 -11.52 -7.73 13.46
C ARG A 189 -12.00 -7.35 12.07
N VAL A 190 -13.30 -7.09 11.94
CA VAL A 190 -13.85 -6.52 10.71
C VAL A 190 -13.12 -5.22 10.35
N ARG A 191 -12.87 -5.00 9.07
CA ARG A 191 -12.06 -3.86 8.59
C ARG A 191 -12.61 -2.51 9.07
N THR A 192 -13.92 -2.38 9.25
CA THR A 192 -14.60 -1.18 9.77
C THR A 192 -14.19 -0.83 11.20
N TYR A 193 -13.64 -1.76 11.98
CA TYR A 193 -13.07 -1.50 13.30
C TYR A 193 -11.98 -0.41 13.25
N PHE A 194 -11.16 -0.43 12.19
CA PHE A 194 -10.12 0.57 11.95
C PHE A 194 -10.65 1.84 11.24
N HIS A 195 -11.96 1.95 10.99
CA HIS A 195 -12.59 3.09 10.30
C HIS A 195 -13.43 3.97 11.24
N HIS A 196 -13.26 3.81 12.55
CA HIS A 196 -14.12 4.47 13.52
C HIS A 196 -13.91 5.99 13.54
N VAL A 197 -14.94 6.74 13.11
CA VAL A 197 -14.98 8.20 12.89
C VAL A 197 -14.42 9.02 14.05
N ILE A 198 -14.70 8.63 15.30
CA ILE A 198 -14.29 9.40 16.49
C ILE A 198 -12.80 9.23 16.82
N ARG A 199 -12.13 8.17 16.32
CA ARG A 199 -10.82 7.74 16.84
C ARG A 199 -9.63 8.05 15.94
N LEU A 200 -9.81 8.20 14.62
CA LEU A 200 -8.68 8.16 13.67
C LEU A 200 -8.58 9.34 12.70
N SER A 201 -9.57 10.23 12.61
CA SER A 201 -9.55 11.35 11.65
C SER A 201 -8.32 12.27 11.79
N TYR A 202 -7.78 12.43 13.00
CA TYR A 202 -6.59 13.25 13.26
C TYR A 202 -5.24 12.54 13.05
N VAL A 203 -5.23 11.21 12.84
CA VAL A 203 -3.99 10.40 12.74
C VAL A 203 -3.65 10.05 11.28
N LEU A 204 -4.56 10.37 10.35
CA LEU A 204 -4.46 10.04 8.94
C LEU A 204 -3.95 11.13 7.97
N PRO A 205 -3.99 12.45 8.29
CA PRO A 205 -3.43 13.45 7.41
C PRO A 205 -1.91 13.49 7.61
N ASP A 206 -1.23 12.50 7.05
CA ASP A 206 0.22 12.53 6.85
C ASP A 206 0.43 12.69 5.33
N LEU A 207 0.90 13.85 4.90
CA LEU A 207 1.36 14.12 3.54
C LEU A 207 2.88 14.09 3.56
#